data_AF-A0A2N2LJ35-F1
#
_entry.id   AF-A0A2N2LJ35-F1
#
_cell.length_a   1.000
_cell.length_b   1.000
_cell.length_c   1.000
_cell.angle_alpha   90.00
_cell.angle_beta   90.00
_cell.angle_gamma   90.00
#
_symmetry.space_group_name_H-M   'P 1'
#
loop_
_entity.id
_entity.type
_entity.pdbx_description
1 polymer ?
#
loop_
_entity_poly.entity_id
_entity_poly.type
_entity_poly.pdbx_seq_one_letter_code
_entity_poly.pdbx_strand_id
1 'polypeptide(L)'
;MELSLTIQGSPDELRRVLALLGNLDEDVAAGEVPDRQLIHFVLAASEPMVAALQIVVAASARDEAVTRADLAASAGLNSEAELNGVLGSIGRAWARRIGGTNPFLGLPGADGIVLYRIDRELAERLLLIIERRLDGTLGHGRRGRHWGTGS
;
A
#
# COMPACT_ATOMS: atom_id res chain seq x y z
N MET A 1 -26.83 14.76 -11.39
CA MET A 1 -27.17 13.42 -11.89
C MET A 1 -27.01 12.46 -10.73
N GLU A 2 -28.06 11.74 -10.37
CA GLU A 2 -28.06 10.76 -9.28
C GLU A 2 -27.78 9.38 -9.90
N LEU A 3 -26.78 8.67 -9.38
CA LEU A 3 -26.41 7.33 -9.82
C LEU A 3 -26.91 6.33 -8.78
N SER A 4 -27.91 5.53 -9.14
CA SER A 4 -28.42 4.43 -8.32
C SER A 4 -27.80 3.11 -8.76
N LEU A 5 -27.16 2.39 -7.83
CA LEU A 5 -26.58 1.07 -8.05
C LEU A 5 -27.41 0.01 -7.33
N THR A 6 -27.97 -0.94 -8.09
CA THR A 6 -28.76 -2.06 -7.53
C THR A 6 -27.87 -3.30 -7.44
N ILE A 7 -27.68 -3.82 -6.23
CA ILE A 7 -26.85 -5.00 -5.97
C ILE A 7 -27.75 -6.12 -5.44
N GLN A 8 -27.66 -7.30 -6.04
CA GLN A 8 -28.36 -8.52 -5.61
C GLN A 8 -27.33 -9.58 -5.21
N GLY A 9 -27.50 -10.19 -4.04
CA GLY A 9 -26.59 -11.20 -3.50
C GLY A 9 -27.11 -11.77 -2.19
N SER A 10 -26.40 -12.77 -1.64
CA SER A 10 -26.74 -13.33 -0.33
C SER A 10 -26.52 -12.28 0.78
N PRO A 11 -27.20 -12.40 1.94
CA PRO A 11 -27.08 -11.42 3.03
C PRO A 11 -25.62 -11.19 3.49
N ASP A 12 -24.78 -12.21 3.46
CA ASP A 12 -23.37 -12.09 3.85
C ASP A 12 -22.50 -11.44 2.77
N GLU A 13 -22.82 -11.64 1.49
CA GLU A 13 -22.19 -10.91 0.38
C GLU A 13 -22.60 -9.44 0.39
N LEU A 14 -23.89 -9.15 0.61
CA LEU A 14 -24.37 -7.78 0.76
C LEU A 14 -23.73 -7.08 1.94
N ARG A 15 -23.53 -7.76 3.09
CA ARG A 15 -22.79 -7.20 4.23
C ARG A 15 -21.33 -6.90 3.88
N ARG A 16 -20.66 -7.76 3.10
CA ARG A 16 -19.28 -7.50 2.66
C ARG A 16 -19.22 -6.33 1.68
N VAL A 17 -20.15 -6.27 0.72
CA VAL A 17 -20.22 -5.17 -0.25
C VAL A 17 -20.58 -3.86 0.45
N LEU A 18 -21.54 -3.85 1.37
CA LEU A 18 -21.88 -2.68 2.17
C LEU A 18 -20.75 -2.29 3.14
N ALA A 19 -19.96 -3.23 3.65
CA ALA A 19 -18.76 -2.90 4.41
C ALA A 19 -17.63 -2.32 3.53
N LEU A 20 -17.53 -2.75 2.27
CA LEU A 20 -16.60 -2.15 1.30
C LEU A 20 -17.05 -0.75 0.88
N LEU A 21 -18.36 -0.54 0.69
CA LEU A 21 -18.95 0.75 0.31
C LEU A 21 -19.05 1.72 1.50
N GLY A 22 -19.34 1.23 2.71
CA GLY A 22 -19.41 2.04 3.93
C GLY A 22 -18.05 2.56 4.39
N ASN A 23 -16.96 2.06 3.82
CA ASN A 23 -15.60 2.60 3.98
C ASN A 23 -15.21 3.57 2.85
N LEU A 24 -16.11 3.88 1.89
CA LEU A 24 -15.86 4.91 0.86
C LEU A 24 -16.20 6.33 1.31
N ASP A 25 -16.94 6.50 2.42
CA ASP A 25 -17.28 7.82 2.98
C ASP A 25 -16.33 8.28 4.10
N GLU A 26 -15.42 7.41 4.56
CA GLU A 26 -14.32 7.80 5.43
C GLU A 26 -13.02 7.52 4.69
N ASP A 27 -12.67 8.43 3.77
CA ASP A 27 -11.28 8.60 3.35
C ASP A 27 -10.45 8.74 4.63
N VAL A 28 -9.59 7.77 4.93
CA VAL A 28 -8.51 8.00 5.88
C VAL A 28 -7.68 9.09 5.23
N ALA A 29 -7.90 10.34 5.64
CA ALA A 29 -7.08 11.45 5.20
C ALA A 29 -5.63 11.04 5.52
N ALA A 30 -4.82 10.92 4.48
CA ALA A 30 -3.44 10.45 4.54
C ALA A 30 -2.59 11.12 5.64
N GLY A 31 -2.96 12.34 6.05
CA GLY A 31 -2.37 13.07 7.17
C GLY A 31 -2.54 12.42 8.56
N GLU A 32 -3.37 11.40 8.73
CA GLU A 32 -3.71 10.87 10.05
C GLU A 32 -2.89 9.64 10.48
N VAL A 33 -2.25 8.92 9.56
CA VAL A 33 -1.49 7.71 9.93
C VAL A 33 -0.15 8.10 10.55
N PRO A 34 0.18 7.74 11.80
CA PRO A 34 1.47 8.10 12.40
C PRO A 34 2.66 7.41 11.71
N ASP A 35 3.77 8.13 11.48
CA ASP A 35 4.99 7.59 10.84
C ASP A 35 5.48 6.27 11.45
N ARG A 36 5.35 6.11 12.77
CA ARG A 36 5.72 4.86 13.46
C ARG A 36 4.96 3.65 12.92
N GLN A 37 3.68 3.81 12.57
CA GLN A 37 2.86 2.73 12.03
C GLN A 37 3.25 2.43 10.57
N LEU A 38 3.52 3.48 9.78
CA LEU A 38 4.06 3.34 8.43
C LEU A 38 5.41 2.59 8.42
N ILE A 39 6.29 2.93 9.37
CA ILE A 39 7.57 2.22 9.58
C ILE A 39 7.35 0.75 9.91
N HIS A 40 6.46 0.43 10.86
CA HIS A 40 6.15 -0.96 11.21
C HIS A 40 5.48 -1.74 10.07
N PHE A 41 4.68 -1.05 9.26
CA PHE A 41 4.08 -1.60 8.05
C PHE A 41 5.15 -1.95 7.02
N VAL A 42 6.03 -1.01 6.68
CA VAL A 42 7.10 -1.23 5.72
C VAL A 42 8.09 -2.27 6.23
N LEU A 43 8.52 -2.25 7.50
CA LEU A 43 9.46 -3.25 8.05
C LEU A 43 8.94 -4.68 8.00
N ALA A 44 7.62 -4.86 8.06
CA ALA A 44 7.02 -6.18 8.01
C ALA A 44 6.66 -6.67 6.61
N ALA A 45 6.81 -5.82 5.59
CA ALA A 45 6.59 -6.20 4.21
C ALA A 45 7.69 -7.20 3.77
N SER A 46 7.31 -8.25 3.05
CA SER A 46 8.29 -9.11 2.39
C SER A 46 8.96 -8.37 1.21
N GLU A 47 10.05 -8.89 0.67
CA GLU A 47 10.73 -8.26 -0.47
C GLU A 47 9.80 -8.03 -1.68
N PRO A 48 8.96 -9.00 -2.12
CA PRO A 48 8.00 -8.75 -3.20
C PRO A 48 6.97 -7.66 -2.88
N MET A 49 6.57 -7.54 -1.60
CA MET A 49 5.68 -6.46 -1.17
C MET A 49 6.39 -5.11 -1.23
N VAL A 50 7.65 -5.02 -0.81
CA VAL A 50 8.43 -3.78 -0.89
C VAL A 50 8.61 -3.33 -2.33
N ALA A 51 8.94 -4.25 -3.24
CA ALA A 51 9.08 -3.92 -4.66
C ALA A 51 7.78 -3.33 -5.23
N ALA A 52 6.65 -4.01 -4.99
CA ALA A 52 5.34 -3.52 -5.44
C ALA A 52 4.95 -2.19 -4.79
N LEU A 53 5.19 -2.03 -3.48
CA LEU A 53 4.95 -0.77 -2.76
C LEU A 53 5.79 0.36 -3.35
N GLN A 54 7.09 0.14 -3.56
CA GLN A 54 8.01 1.14 -4.09
C GLN A 54 7.53 1.68 -5.45
N ILE A 55 7.04 0.81 -6.33
CA ILE A 55 6.54 1.20 -7.66
C ILE A 55 5.30 2.08 -7.52
N VAL A 56 4.28 1.63 -6.77
CA VAL A 56 3.02 2.38 -6.61
C VAL A 56 3.26 3.71 -5.90
N VAL A 57 4.08 3.70 -4.85
CA VAL A 57 4.42 4.87 -4.06
C VAL A 57 5.24 5.88 -4.88
N ALA A 58 6.25 5.44 -5.63
CA ALA A 58 7.08 6.34 -6.43
C ALA A 58 6.28 7.02 -7.55
N ALA A 59 5.36 6.30 -8.20
CA ALA A 59 4.46 6.88 -9.18
C ALA A 59 3.47 7.87 -8.53
N SER A 60 2.85 7.48 -7.41
CA SER A 60 1.88 8.33 -6.70
C SER A 60 2.51 9.63 -6.18
N ALA A 61 3.77 9.60 -5.73
CA ALA A 61 4.51 10.79 -5.34
C ALA A 61 4.77 11.78 -6.50
N ARG A 62 4.64 11.32 -7.75
CA ARG A 62 4.69 12.13 -8.98
C ARG A 62 3.31 12.44 -9.55
N ASP A 63 2.25 12.17 -8.79
CA ASP A 63 0.85 12.26 -9.23
C ASP A 63 0.48 11.35 -10.42
N GLU A 64 1.24 10.25 -10.59
CA GLU A 64 1.01 9.24 -11.62
C GLU A 64 0.29 8.01 -11.04
N ALA A 65 -0.41 7.27 -11.89
CA ALA A 65 -1.02 5.98 -11.55
C ALA A 65 -0.28 4.85 -12.27
N VAL A 66 -0.20 3.67 -11.64
CA VAL A 66 0.45 2.49 -12.23
C VAL A 66 -0.61 1.52 -12.71
N THR A 67 -0.52 1.05 -13.95
CA THR A 67 -1.43 0.00 -14.41
C THR A 67 -1.05 -1.33 -13.76
N ARG A 68 -2.02 -2.24 -13.69
CA ARG A 68 -1.76 -3.61 -13.23
C ARG A 68 -0.66 -4.33 -14.02
N ALA A 69 -0.59 -4.10 -15.33
CA ALA A 69 0.42 -4.70 -16.19
C ALA A 69 1.82 -4.15 -15.89
N ASP A 70 1.94 -2.82 -15.75
CA ASP A 70 3.22 -2.16 -15.44
C ASP A 70 3.72 -2.54 -14.06
N LEU A 71 2.80 -2.69 -13.09
CA LEU A 71 3.14 -3.14 -11.74
C LEU A 71 3.69 -4.56 -11.75
N ALA A 72 3.05 -5.49 -12.47
CA ALA A 72 3.54 -6.88 -12.60
C ALA A 72 4.95 -6.92 -13.21
N ALA A 73 5.12 -6.21 -14.32
CA ALA A 73 6.39 -6.16 -15.06
C ALA A 73 7.52 -5.54 -14.22
N SER A 74 7.24 -4.41 -13.56
CA SER A 74 8.25 -3.66 -12.80
C SER A 74 8.61 -4.36 -11.49
N ALA A 75 7.67 -5.08 -10.87
CA ALA A 75 7.92 -5.86 -9.65
C ALA A 75 8.59 -7.21 -9.92
N GLY A 76 8.81 -7.58 -11.19
CA GLY A 76 9.40 -8.86 -11.57
C GLY A 76 8.52 -10.07 -11.22
N LEU A 77 7.19 -9.88 -11.21
CA LEU A 77 6.23 -10.94 -10.89
C LEU A 77 5.87 -11.70 -12.17
N ASN A 78 6.02 -13.02 -12.13
CA ASN A 78 5.96 -13.87 -13.32
C ASN A 78 4.55 -14.34 -13.65
N SER A 79 3.58 -14.09 -12.75
CA SER A 79 2.19 -14.45 -12.98
C SER A 79 1.20 -13.49 -12.33
N GLU A 80 -0.02 -13.48 -12.87
CA GLU A 80 -1.13 -12.73 -12.29
C GLU A 80 -1.49 -13.21 -10.87
N ALA A 81 -1.33 -14.52 -10.61
CA ALA A 81 -1.56 -15.10 -9.30
C ALA A 81 -0.57 -14.57 -8.26
N GLU A 82 0.71 -14.43 -8.63
CA GLU A 82 1.74 -13.83 -7.77
C GLU A 82 1.40 -12.37 -7.46
N LEU A 83 1.03 -11.57 -8.47
CA LEU A 83 0.61 -10.19 -8.26
C LEU A 83 -0.59 -10.10 -7.29
N ASN A 84 -1.61 -10.92 -7.49
CA ASN A 84 -2.76 -10.98 -6.57
C ASN A 84 -2.36 -11.40 -5.15
N GLY A 85 -1.45 -12.36 -5.03
CA GLY A 85 -0.90 -12.79 -3.74
C GLY A 85 -0.16 -11.66 -3.03
N VAL A 86 0.67 -10.90 -3.75
CA VAL A 86 1.44 -9.75 -3.23
C VAL A 86 0.51 -8.62 -2.82
N LEU A 87 -0.39 -8.18 -3.70
CA LEU A 87 -1.36 -7.12 -3.41
C LEU A 87 -2.30 -7.49 -2.26
N GLY A 88 -2.77 -8.73 -2.22
CA GLY A 88 -3.55 -9.25 -1.10
C GLY A 88 -2.76 -9.26 0.21
N SER A 89 -1.45 -9.50 0.15
CA SER A 89 -0.57 -9.45 1.33
C SER A 89 -0.31 -8.03 1.81
N ILE A 90 -0.17 -7.08 0.89
CA ILE A 90 -0.12 -5.63 1.19
C ILE A 90 -1.40 -5.20 1.91
N GLY A 91 -2.58 -5.50 1.35
CA GLY A 91 -3.85 -5.16 1.97
C GLY A 91 -4.04 -5.77 3.37
N ARG A 92 -3.67 -7.04 3.56
CA ARG A 92 -3.70 -7.69 4.88
C ARG A 92 -2.70 -7.07 5.86
N ALA A 93 -1.50 -6.72 5.40
CA ALA A 93 -0.48 -6.11 6.24
C ALA A 93 -0.89 -4.69 6.68
N TRP A 94 -1.53 -3.93 5.79
CA TRP A 94 -2.11 -2.62 6.07
C TRP A 94 -3.22 -2.74 7.11
N ALA A 95 -4.23 -3.58 6.86
CA ALA A 95 -5.35 -3.78 7.77
C ALA A 95 -4.91 -4.20 9.19
N ARG A 96 -3.84 -5.01 9.29
CA ARG A 96 -3.31 -5.47 10.59
C ARG A 96 -2.57 -4.39 11.37
N ARG A 97 -1.91 -3.44 10.70
CA ARG A 97 -0.94 -2.51 11.34
C ARG A 97 -1.43 -1.08 11.43
N ILE A 98 -2.28 -0.70 10.50
CA ILE A 98 -2.81 0.65 10.36
C ILE A 98 -4.33 0.59 10.51
N GLY A 99 -4.98 -0.33 9.81
CA GLY A 99 -6.44 -0.40 9.77
C GLY A 99 -7.03 0.58 8.75
N GLY A 100 -8.34 0.80 8.82
CA GLY A 100 -9.06 1.67 7.89
C GLY A 100 -9.05 1.17 6.45
N THR A 101 -9.38 2.08 5.52
CA THR A 101 -9.42 1.82 4.08
C THR A 101 -8.02 1.52 3.56
N ASN A 102 -7.88 0.44 2.78
CA ASN A 102 -6.60 0.07 2.16
C ASN A 102 -6.31 1.02 0.99
N PRO A 103 -5.28 1.89 1.08
CA PRO A 103 -4.99 2.82 0.00
C PRO A 103 -4.47 2.11 -1.24
N PHE A 104 -3.91 0.91 -1.11
CA PHE A 104 -3.37 0.12 -2.24
C PHE A 104 -4.43 -0.69 -2.99
N LEU A 105 -5.71 -0.39 -2.78
CA LEU A 105 -6.78 -1.02 -3.54
C LEU A 105 -6.73 -0.53 -5.00
N GLY A 106 -6.86 -1.46 -5.95
CA GLY A 106 -6.91 -1.09 -7.36
C GLY A 106 -8.20 -0.32 -7.67
N LEU A 107 -8.06 0.81 -8.35
CA LEU A 107 -9.15 1.66 -8.80
C LEU A 107 -9.51 1.32 -10.25
N PRO A 108 -10.80 1.35 -10.62
CA PRO A 108 -11.20 1.21 -12.01
C PRO A 108 -10.76 2.44 -12.82
N GLY A 109 -10.00 2.20 -13.89
CA GLY A 109 -9.63 3.19 -14.90
C GLY A 109 -10.49 3.08 -16.17
N ALA A 110 -10.10 3.82 -17.20
CA ALA A 110 -10.73 3.74 -18.52
C ALA A 110 -10.62 2.32 -19.10
N ASP A 111 -11.64 1.91 -19.86
CA ASP A 111 -11.69 0.62 -20.56
C ASP A 111 -11.51 -0.62 -19.66
N GLY A 112 -11.83 -0.48 -18.37
CA GLY A 112 -11.72 -1.57 -17.38
C GLY A 112 -10.30 -1.86 -16.91
N ILE A 113 -9.32 -1.00 -17.25
CA ILE A 113 -7.95 -1.13 -16.75
C ILE A 113 -7.92 -0.83 -15.25
N VAL A 114 -7.26 -1.69 -14.47
CA VAL A 114 -7.06 -1.43 -13.03
C VAL A 114 -5.81 -0.56 -12.84
N LEU A 115 -5.99 0.53 -12.11
CA LEU A 115 -4.96 1.50 -11.78
C LEU A 115 -4.66 1.45 -10.28
N TYR A 116 -3.40 1.57 -9.92
CA TYR A 116 -2.94 1.70 -8.53
C TYR A 116 -2.38 3.10 -8.33
N ARG A 117 -2.98 3.83 -7.40
CA ARG A 117 -2.54 5.14 -6.95
C ARG A 117 -2.96 5.30 -5.50
N ILE A 118 -2.12 5.97 -4.72
CA ILE A 118 -2.44 6.38 -3.35
C ILE A 118 -2.34 7.90 -3.24
N ASP A 119 -2.79 8.45 -2.11
CA ASP A 119 -2.60 9.86 -1.80
C ASP A 119 -1.12 10.27 -1.87
N ARG A 120 -0.86 11.46 -2.41
CA ARG A 120 0.49 11.96 -2.67
C ARG A 120 1.30 12.16 -1.38
N GLU A 121 0.70 12.73 -0.33
CA GLU A 121 1.38 12.96 0.94
C GLU A 121 1.74 11.64 1.61
N LEU A 122 0.82 10.66 1.60
CA LEU A 122 1.11 9.31 2.07
C LEU A 122 2.23 8.66 1.25
N ALA A 123 2.22 8.84 -0.07
CA ALA A 123 3.24 8.31 -0.96
C ALA A 123 4.62 8.89 -0.64
N GLU A 124 4.75 10.21 -0.56
CA GLU A 124 6.03 10.86 -0.26
C GLU A 124 6.60 10.36 1.09
N ARG A 125 5.74 10.19 2.10
CA ARG A 125 6.14 9.67 3.42
C ARG A 125 6.57 8.20 3.35
N LEU A 126 5.83 7.35 2.66
CA LEU A 126 6.17 5.94 2.49
C LEU A 126 7.43 5.76 1.65
N LEU A 127 7.67 6.61 0.65
CA LEU A 127 8.84 6.55 -0.21
C LEU A 127 10.12 6.71 0.63
N LEU A 128 10.15 7.75 1.47
CA LEU A 128 11.27 8.01 2.39
C LEU A 128 11.51 6.83 3.34
N ILE A 129 10.46 6.16 3.81
CA ILE A 129 10.57 4.99 4.69
C ILE A 129 11.10 3.77 3.90
N ILE A 130 10.62 3.55 2.68
CA ILE A 130 11.07 2.44 1.83
C ILE A 130 12.55 2.62 1.45
N GLU A 131 12.95 3.80 1.01
CA GLU A 131 14.35 4.12 0.68
C GLU A 131 15.27 3.88 1.89
N ARG A 132 14.90 4.40 3.06
CA ARG A 132 15.66 4.14 4.30
C ARG A 132 15.73 2.66 4.66
N ARG A 133 14.69 1.86 4.37
CA ARG A 133 14.73 0.41 4.58
C ARG A 133 15.74 -0.23 3.64
N LEU A 134 15.68 0.11 2.35
CA LEU A 134 16.56 -0.44 1.32
C LEU A 134 18.03 -0.07 1.57
N ASP A 135 18.29 1.12 2.09
CA ASP A 135 19.62 1.58 2.50
C ASP A 135 20.07 1.02 3.86
N GLY A 136 19.22 0.24 4.55
CA GLY A 136 19.50 -0.34 5.87
C GLY A 136 19.54 0.67 7.03
N THR A 137 19.12 1.92 6.81
CA THR A 137 19.12 2.98 7.83
C THR A 137 17.86 2.97 8.70
N LEU A 138 16.79 2.34 8.22
CA LEU A 138 15.53 2.15 8.96
C LEU A 138 15.69 1.07 10.05
N GLY A 139 16.20 1.47 11.21
CA GLY A 139 16.49 0.55 12.32
C GLY A 139 17.65 0.97 13.23
N HIS A 140 18.41 2.01 12.86
CA HIS A 140 19.54 2.51 13.64
C HIS A 140 19.14 3.39 14.86
N GLY A 141 17.95 3.14 15.43
CA GLY A 141 17.57 3.66 16.74
C GLY A 141 18.13 2.79 17.86
N ARG A 142 19.27 3.19 18.44
CA ARG A 142 19.96 2.59 19.60
C ARG A 142 20.77 1.30 19.37
N ARG A 143 21.93 1.41 18.72
CA ARG A 143 23.15 0.66 19.13
C ARG A 143 24.46 1.24 18.58
N GLY A 144 24.56 2.57 18.48
CA GLY A 144 25.86 3.25 18.43
C GLY A 144 26.49 3.32 19.82
N ARG A 145 26.79 2.17 20.45
CA ARG A 145 27.60 2.14 21.68
C ARG A 145 29.03 1.81 21.28
N HIS A 146 29.80 2.89 21.17
CA HIS A 146 31.22 3.01 21.50
C HIS A 146 31.92 1.73 21.98
N TRP A 147 32.85 1.24 21.16
CA TRP A 147 34.13 0.64 21.56
C TRP A 147 35.12 1.07 20.47
N GLY A 148 36.10 1.93 20.68
CA GLY A 148 36.68 2.35 21.95
C GLY A 148 37.61 1.32 22.54
N THR A 149 38.37 0.57 21.72
CA THR A 149 39.63 -0.12 22.07
C THR A 149 40.37 -0.30 20.75
N GLY A 150 41.47 0.38 20.44
CA GLY A 150 42.63 0.56 21.29
C GLY A 150 43.64 -0.55 21.00
N SER A 151 44.40 -0.39 19.91
CA SER A 151 45.86 -0.54 19.78
C SER A 151 46.25 -0.70 18.32
#